data_AF-A0A7C3VQ54-F1
#
_entry.id   AF-A0A7C3VQ54-F1
#
_cell.length_a   1.000
_cell.length_b   1.000
_cell.length_c   1.000
_cell.angle_alpha   90.00
_cell.angle_beta   90.00
_cell.angle_gamma   90.00
#
_symmetry.space_group_name_H-M   'P 1'
#
loop_
_entity.id
_entity.type
_entity.pdbx_description
1 polymer ?
#
loop_
_entity_poly.entity_id
_entity_poly.type
_entity_poly.pdbx_seq_one_letter_code
_entity_poly.pdbx_strand_id
1 'polypeptide(L)' 'ITSGGIDKLAKYQRLQITEVWFWENNQLVVYHWSGEGYEQVSRSALLPDLDLELFQRCVMMPSQLEAMTEFRQALA' A
#
# COMPACT_ATOMS: atom_id res chain seq x y z
N ILE A 1 -13.58 -12.17 7.17
CA ILE A 1 -12.96 -11.23 8.13
C ILE A 1 -11.89 -11.98 8.89
N THR A 2 -10.62 -11.83 8.52
CA THR A 2 -9.52 -12.38 9.30
C THR A 2 -9.26 -11.43 10.48
N SER A 3 -9.34 -11.96 11.69
CA SER A 3 -9.22 -11.19 12.94
C SER A 3 -7.87 -10.45 13.07
N GLY A 4 -6.85 -10.84 12.31
CA GLY A 4 -5.53 -10.20 12.33
C GLY A 4 -5.45 -8.84 11.63
N GLY A 5 -6.28 -8.57 10.60
CA GLY A 5 -6.23 -7.31 9.86
C GLY A 5 -6.90 -6.14 10.60
N ILE A 6 -8.06 -6.41 11.21
CA ILE A 6 -8.84 -5.40 11.96
C ILE A 6 -8.11 -4.95 13.23
N ASP A 7 -7.45 -5.86 13.94
CA ASP A 7 -6.72 -5.53 15.18
C ASP A 7 -5.51 -4.60 14.91
N LYS A 8 -4.80 -4.82 13.80
CA LYS A 8 -3.70 -3.95 13.36
C LYS A 8 -4.20 -2.52 13.07
N LEU A 9 -5.30 -2.38 12.33
CA LEU A 9 -5.87 -1.07 11.99
C LEU A 9 -6.31 -0.29 13.24
N ALA A 10 -6.94 -0.95 14.22
CA ALA A 10 -7.31 -0.33 15.48
C ALA A 10 -6.08 0.21 16.25
N LYS A 11 -4.95 -0.50 16.21
CA LYS A 11 -3.69 -0.02 16.77
C LYS A 11 -3.16 1.21 16.03
N TYR A 12 -3.14 1.18 14.69
CA TYR A 12 -2.64 2.31 13.89
C TYR A 12 -3.52 3.55 14.02
N GLN A 13 -4.83 3.38 14.22
CA GLN A 13 -5.76 4.48 14.51
C GLN A 13 -5.38 5.21 15.81
N ARG A 14 -5.05 4.47 16.88
CA ARG A 14 -4.60 5.07 18.16
C ARG A 14 -3.29 5.83 18.02
N LEU A 15 -2.46 5.46 17.04
CA LEU A 15 -1.23 6.14 16.69
C LEU A 15 -1.44 7.26 15.65
N GLN A 16 -2.69 7.51 15.24
CA GLN A 16 -3.08 8.55 14.28
C GLN A 16 -2.31 8.46 12.95
N ILE A 17 -2.08 7.24 12.47
CA ILE A 17 -1.40 7.01 11.20
C ILE A 17 -2.38 7.27 10.05
N THR A 18 -2.11 8.26 9.20
CA THR A 18 -3.05 8.67 8.15
C THR A 18 -3.23 7.63 7.04
N GLU A 19 -2.20 6.84 6.75
CA GLU A 19 -2.23 5.82 5.69
C GLU A 19 -1.39 4.60 6.08
N VAL A 20 -1.92 3.40 5.86
CA VAL A 20 -1.29 2.13 6.22
C VAL A 20 -1.27 1.20 5.01
N TRP A 21 -0.11 0.62 4.75
CA TRP A 21 0.13 -0.24 3.59
C TRP A 21 0.41 -1.65 4.10
N PHE A 22 -0.42 -2.60 3.71
CA PHE A 22 -0.24 -4.00 4.04
C PHE A 22 0.21 -4.78 2.81
N TRP A 23 1.21 -5.62 3.01
CA TRP A 23 1.54 -6.68 2.08
C TRP A 23 0.96 -7.98 2.61
N GLU A 24 -0.15 -8.43 2.04
CA GLU A 24 -0.84 -9.66 2.46
C GLU A 24 -1.33 -10.42 1.22
N ASN A 25 -1.20 -11.75 1.24
CA ASN A 25 -1.62 -12.63 0.13
C ASN A 25 -1.04 -12.21 -1.24
N ASN A 26 0.23 -11.80 -1.28
CA ASN A 26 0.93 -11.32 -2.49
C ASN A 26 0.29 -10.08 -3.14
N GLN A 27 -0.47 -9.31 -2.37
CA GLN A 27 -1.09 -8.08 -2.81
C GLN A 27 -0.76 -6.93 -1.86
N LEU A 28 -0.60 -5.75 -2.44
CA LEU A 28 -0.48 -4.51 -1.71
C LEU A 28 -1.88 -3.93 -1.49
N VAL A 29 -2.26 -3.77 -0.22
CA VAL A 29 -3.53 -3.19 0.18
C VAL A 29 -3.26 -1.91 0.95
N VAL A 30 -3.81 -0.80 0.48
CA VAL A 30 -3.64 0.51 1.10
C VAL A 30 -4.92 0.89 1.84
N TYR A 31 -4.78 1.33 3.08
CA TYR A 31 -5.86 1.87 3.90
C TYR A 31 -5.59 3.33 4.23
N HIS A 32 -6.60 4.18 4.08
CA HIS A 32 -6.53 5.60 4.43
C HIS A 32 -7.50 5.90 5.58
N TRP A 33 -7.10 6.81 6.48
CA TRP A 33 -7.94 7.28 7.57
C TRP A 33 -8.92 8.36 7.06
N SER A 34 -10.22 8.05 7.02
CA SER A 34 -11.26 8.99 6.54
C SER A 34 -11.79 9.93 7.62
N GLY A 35 -11.37 9.78 8.88
CA GLY A 35 -11.91 10.53 10.03
C GLY A 35 -12.84 9.70 10.89
N GLU A 36 -13.55 8.74 10.29
CA GLU A 36 -14.49 7.83 10.97
C GLU A 36 -13.92 6.41 11.10
N GLY A 37 -12.94 6.06 10.26
CA GLY A 37 -12.30 4.77 10.25
C GLY A 37 -11.21 4.66 9.17
N TYR A 38 -10.61 3.47 9.05
CA TYR A 38 -9.79 3.14 7.91
C TYR A 38 -10.64 2.56 6.79
N GLU A 39 -10.40 3.05 5.58
CA GLU A 39 -11.02 2.56 4.35
C GLU A 39 -9.94 2.07 3.40
N GLN A 40 -10.20 0.94 2.74
CA GLN A 40 -9.31 0.48 1.68
C GLN A 40 -9.44 1.42 0.48
N VAL A 41 -8.31 1.91 -0.02
CA VAL A 41 -8.24 2.84 -1.16
C VAL A 41 -7.48 2.21 -2.31
N SER A 42 -7.90 2.52 -3.55
CA SER A 42 -7.21 2.09 -4.76
C SER A 42 -6.09 3.04 -5.21
N ARG A 43 -5.88 4.14 -4.47
CA ARG A 43 -4.84 5.15 -4.72
C ARG A 43 -4.36 5.70 -3.39
N SER A 44 -3.05 5.89 -3.26
CA SER A 44 -2.47 6.53 -2.06
C SER A 44 -2.88 8.01 -2.01
N ALA A 45 -3.29 8.46 -0.84
CA ALA A 45 -3.52 9.88 -0.57
C ALA A 45 -2.18 10.63 -0.35
N LEU A 46 -1.15 9.93 0.13
CA LEU A 46 0.19 10.49 0.35
C LEU A 46 1.03 10.55 -0.93
N LEU A 47 0.81 9.61 -1.84
CA LEU A 47 1.51 9.47 -3.13
C LEU A 47 0.48 9.34 -4.27
N PRO A 48 -0.26 10.42 -4.60
CA PRO A 48 -1.37 10.35 -5.55
C PRO A 48 -0.95 9.99 -6.98
N ASP A 49 0.30 10.28 -7.34
CA ASP A 49 0.87 9.98 -8.66
C ASP A 49 1.51 8.59 -8.73
N LEU A 50 1.55 7.85 -7.61
CA LEU A 50 2.09 6.50 -7.60
C LEU A 50 1.06 5.53 -8.18
N ASP A 51 1.44 4.88 -9.29
CA ASP A 51 0.77 3.68 -9.77
C ASP A 51 1.07 2.49 -8.83
N LEU A 52 0.09 2.14 -8.01
CA LEU A 52 0.19 1.05 -7.05
C LEU A 52 0.27 -0.33 -7.72
N GLU A 53 -0.31 -0.50 -8.91
CA GLU A 53 -0.23 -1.76 -9.65
C GLU A 53 1.16 -1.98 -10.21
N LEU A 54 1.76 -0.94 -10.80
CA LEU A 54 3.16 -0.93 -11.20
C LEU A 54 4.07 -1.23 -10.00
N PHE A 55 3.87 -0.52 -8.88
CA PHE A 55 4.70 -0.70 -7.70
C PHE A 55 4.61 -2.14 -7.17
N GLN A 56 3.40 -2.70 -7.05
CA GLN A 56 3.21 -4.09 -6.65
C GLN A 56 3.91 -5.07 -7.61
N ARG A 57 3.80 -4.85 -8.92
CA ARG A 57 4.49 -5.66 -9.94
C ARG A 57 6.00 -5.63 -9.75
N CYS A 58 6.59 -4.45 -9.56
CA CYS A 58 8.03 -4.29 -9.34
C CYS A 58 8.49 -4.97 -8.04
N VAL A 59 7.74 -4.86 -6.94
CA VAL A 59 8.09 -5.52 -5.66
C VAL A 59 8.08 -7.05 -5.77
N MET A 60 7.24 -7.60 -6.65
CA MET A 60 7.16 -9.04 -6.90
C MET A 60 8.24 -9.59 -7.84
N MET A 61 9.07 -8.73 -8.45
CA MET A 61 10.13 -9.18 -9.36
C MET A 61 11.29 -9.84 -8.61
N PRO A 62 11.83 -10.95 -9.12
CA PRO A 62 12.96 -11.63 -8.49
C PRO A 62 14.26 -10.82 -8.57
N SER A 63 14.42 -10.02 -9.63
CA SER A 63 15.59 -9.17 -9.84
C SER A 63 15.30 -7.75 -9.37
N GLN A 64 15.98 -7.33 -8.29
CA GLN A 64 15.88 -5.96 -7.79
C GLN A 64 16.33 -4.93 -8.84
N LEU A 65 17.35 -5.26 -9.65
CA LEU A 65 17.84 -4.36 -10.70
C LEU A 65 16.79 -4.14 -11.79
N GLU A 66 16.11 -5.20 -12.21
CA GLU A 66 15.02 -5.10 -13.18
C GLU A 66 13.83 -4.33 -12.60
N ALA A 67 13.44 -4.62 -11.36
CA ALA A 67 12.38 -3.90 -10.64
C ALA A 67 12.63 -2.39 -10.60
N MET A 68 13.85 -1.98 -10.22
CA MET A 68 14.23 -0.57 -10.16
C MET A 68 14.26 0.07 -11.55
N THR A 69 14.66 -0.67 -12.58
CA THR A 69 14.72 -0.17 -13.96
C THR A 69 13.32 0.06 -14.50
N GLU A 70 12.43 -0.93 -14.38
CA GLU A 70 11.05 -0.83 -14.85
C GLU A 70 10.27 0.27 -14.12
N PHE A 71 10.41 0.34 -12.79
CA PHE A 71 9.75 1.37 -11.99
C PHE A 71 10.17 2.78 -12.42
N ARG A 72 11.47 3.01 -12.67
CA ARG A 72 11.97 4.30 -13.13
C ARG A 72 11.53 4.63 -14.56
N GLN A 73 11.48 3.65 -15.45
CA GLN A 73 11.06 3.86 -16.83
C GLN A 73 9.60 4.26 -16.95
N ALA A 74 8.74 3.72 -16.08
CA ALA A 74 7.31 4.07 -16.07
C ALA A 74 7.02 5.46 -15.49
N LEU A 75 7.99 6.09 -14.81
CA LEU A 75 7.89 7.45 -14.28
C LEU A 75 8.47 8.52 -15.23
N ALA A 76 9.11 8.10 -16.33
CA ALA A 76 9.73 8.97 -17.33
C ALA A 76 8.72 9.38 -18.41
#